data_AF-A0A7Y3C1J1-F1
#
_entry.id   AF-A0A7Y3C1J1-F1
#
_cell.length_a   1.000
_cell.length_b   1.000
_cell.length_c   1.000
_cell.angle_alpha   90.00
_cell.angle_beta   90.00
_cell.angle_gamma   90.00
#
_symmetry.space_group_name_H-M   'P 1'
#
loop_
_entity.id
_entity.type
_entity.pdbx_description
1 polymer ?
#
loop_
_entity_poly.entity_id
_entity_poly.type
_entity_poly.pdbx_seq_one_letter_code
_entity_poly.pdbx_strand_id
1 'polypeptide(L)'
;MAEAPAQAVGRMRLVESLVLGAAALALTAGVGAVLLLLGGYDPMAAAAAMVRGAFGSWTAFTSITLVRSVPLILTGLAVAFAFRAGVWNIGAEGQLYAGALAAVWVGLQAATLPP
;
A
#
# COMPACT_ATOMS: atom_id res chain seq x y z
N MET A 1 27.81 16.83 -29.04
CA MET A 1 27.39 16.29 -27.74
C MET A 1 26.30 15.26 -28.02
N ALA A 2 26.59 13.97 -27.86
CA ALA A 2 25.65 12.90 -28.21
C ALA A 2 24.53 12.86 -27.17
N GLU A 3 23.29 13.14 -27.59
CA GLU A 3 22.12 12.99 -26.73
C GLU A 3 21.98 11.52 -26.34
N ALA A 4 22.04 11.23 -25.05
CA ALA A 4 21.72 9.89 -24.56
C ALA A 4 20.28 9.56 -25.00
N PRO A 5 20.02 8.37 -25.57
CA PRO A 5 18.70 8.04 -26.08
C PRO A 5 17.68 8.18 -24.96
N ALA A 6 16.55 8.86 -25.20
CA ALA A 6 15.52 9.13 -24.20
C ALA A 6 15.06 7.87 -23.42
N GLN A 7 15.19 6.69 -24.05
CA GLN A 7 14.95 5.39 -23.44
C GLN A 7 15.92 5.03 -22.31
N ALA A 8 17.20 5.41 -22.42
CA ALA A 8 18.20 5.18 -21.37
C ALA A 8 17.93 6.05 -20.13
N VAL A 9 17.50 7.30 -20.34
CA VAL A 9 17.11 8.21 -19.26
C VAL A 9 15.85 7.70 -18.53
N GLY A 10 14.86 7.19 -19.27
CA GLY A 10 13.66 6.59 -18.69
C GLY A 10 13.95 5.34 -17.84
N ARG A 11 14.84 4.46 -18.33
CA ARG A 11 15.22 3.23 -17.62
C ARG A 11 16.00 3.53 -16.33
N MET A 12 16.84 4.56 -16.34
CA MET A 12 17.62 4.98 -15.16
C MET A 12 16.72 5.50 -14.04
N ARG A 13 15.68 6.28 -14.37
CA ARG A 13 14.69 6.78 -13.40
C ARG A 13 13.84 5.66 -12.77
N LEU A 14 13.49 4.64 -13.54
CA LEU A 14 12.74 3.49 -13.03
C LEU A 14 13.56 2.70 -11.99
N VAL A 15 14.82 2.40 -12.32
CA VAL A 15 15.72 1.69 -11.40
C VAL A 15 15.90 2.48 -10.12
N GLU A 16 16.14 3.79 -10.21
CA GLU A 16 16.26 4.66 -9.03
C GLU A 16 15.00 4.60 -8.15
N SER A 17 13.81 4.70 -8.77
CA SER A 17 12.54 4.66 -8.03
C SER A 17 12.31 3.32 -7.32
N LEU A 18 12.66 2.21 -7.98
CA LEU A 18 12.57 0.87 -7.40
C LEU A 18 13.58 0.68 -6.26
N VAL A 19 14.80 1.18 -6.42
CA VAL A 19 15.84 1.11 -5.37
C VAL A 19 15.42 1.91 -4.15
N LEU A 20 14.92 3.14 -4.34
CA LEU A 20 14.42 3.97 -3.23
C LEU A 20 13.24 3.30 -2.52
N GLY A 21 12.29 2.74 -3.27
CA GLY A 21 11.17 2.00 -2.70
C GLY A 21 11.60 0.76 -1.91
N ALA A 22 12.52 -0.04 -2.46
CA ALA A 22 13.07 -1.21 -1.79
C ALA A 22 13.85 -0.84 -0.53
N ALA A 23 14.64 0.25 -0.56
CA ALA A 23 15.37 0.74 0.60
C ALA A 23 14.41 1.21 1.72
N ALA A 24 13.34 1.91 1.37
CA ALA A 24 12.32 2.34 2.33
C ALA A 24 11.62 1.14 2.99
N LEU A 25 11.28 0.11 2.21
CA LEU A 25 10.70 -1.14 2.73
C LEU A 25 11.67 -1.87 3.66
N ALA A 26 12.95 -1.98 3.27
CA ALA A 26 13.97 -2.63 4.08
C ALA A 26 14.21 -1.90 5.40
N LEU A 27 14.26 -0.57 5.39
CA LEU A 27 14.40 0.25 6.59
C LEU A 27 13.20 0.04 7.53
N THR A 28 11.98 0.06 6.99
CA THR A 28 10.76 -0.16 7.77
C THR A 28 10.75 -1.55 8.42
N ALA A 29 11.11 -2.58 7.66
CA ALA A 29 11.23 -3.95 8.17
C ALA A 29 12.32 -4.05 9.25
N GLY A 30 13.46 -3.37 9.07
CA GLY A 30 14.55 -3.32 10.04
C GLY A 30 14.13 -2.68 11.36
N VAL A 31 13.46 -1.53 11.30
CA VAL A 31 12.91 -0.87 12.50
C VAL A 31 11.91 -1.79 13.21
N GLY A 32 10.99 -2.41 12.47
CA GLY A 32 10.04 -3.37 13.03
C GLY A 32 10.72 -4.57 13.71
N ALA A 33 11.76 -5.12 13.08
CA ALA A 33 12.54 -6.21 13.64
C ALA A 33 13.24 -5.82 14.95
N VAL A 34 13.81 -4.61 15.03
CA VAL A 34 14.41 -4.09 16.27
C VAL A 34 13.35 -3.99 17.37
N LEU A 35 12.16 -3.47 17.08
CA LEU A 35 11.08 -3.37 18.05
C LEU A 35 10.63 -4.75 18.57
N LEU A 36 10.55 -5.75 17.69
CA LEU A 36 10.23 -7.13 18.08
C LEU A 36 11.28 -7.72 19.00
N LEU A 37 12.57 -7.53 18.67
CA LEU A 37 13.68 -8.00 19.50
C LEU A 37 13.66 -7.35 20.89
N LEU A 38 13.39 -6.04 20.97
CA LEU A 38 13.24 -5.33 22.24
C LEU A 38 12.07 -5.87 23.07
N GLY A 39 11.01 -6.36 22.41
CA GLY A 39 9.89 -7.04 23.06
C GLY A 39 10.13 -8.51 23.41
N GLY A 40 11.31 -9.08 23.08
CA GLY A 40 11.62 -10.49 23.30
C GLY A 40 10.99 -11.45 22.28
N TYR A 41 10.51 -10.95 21.15
CA TYR A 41 9.92 -11.74 20.06
C TYR A 41 10.95 -11.99 18.96
N ASP A 42 10.88 -13.16 18.32
CA ASP A 42 11.69 -13.48 17.14
C ASP A 42 11.13 -12.80 15.88
N PRO A 43 11.87 -11.87 15.23
CA PRO A 43 11.44 -11.22 14.00
C PRO A 43 11.24 -12.20 12.84
N MET A 44 11.98 -13.30 12.78
CA MET A 44 11.85 -14.29 11.71
C MET A 44 10.59 -15.11 11.86
N ALA A 45 10.25 -15.55 13.07
CA ALA A 45 8.94 -16.13 13.36
C ALA A 45 7.79 -15.18 13.00
N ALA A 46 7.91 -13.89 13.34
CA ALA A 46 6.91 -12.88 12.99
C ALA A 46 6.77 -12.70 11.47
N ALA A 47 7.89 -12.55 10.75
CA ALA A 47 7.88 -12.45 9.29
C ALA A 47 7.27 -13.70 8.64
N ALA A 48 7.63 -14.90 9.10
CA ALA A 48 7.05 -16.14 8.62
C ALA A 48 5.54 -16.23 8.93
N ALA A 49 5.10 -15.75 10.09
CA ALA A 49 3.68 -15.66 10.43
C ALA A 49 2.94 -14.66 9.53
N MET A 50 3.54 -13.51 9.20
CA MET A 50 2.96 -12.55 8.25
C MET A 50 2.80 -13.15 6.86
N VAL A 51 3.83 -13.84 6.34
CA VAL A 51 3.77 -14.50 5.03
C VAL A 51 2.71 -15.60 5.02
N ARG A 52 2.65 -16.43 6.05
CA ARG A 52 1.59 -17.44 6.19
C ARG A 52 0.20 -16.81 6.33
N GLY A 53 0.08 -15.72 7.07
CA GLY A 53 -1.18 -14.99 7.24
C GLY A 53 -1.66 -14.34 5.94
N ALA A 54 -0.73 -13.96 5.05
CA ALA A 54 -1.05 -13.33 3.79
C ALA A 54 -1.32 -14.32 2.64
N PHE A 55 -0.57 -15.42 2.58
CA PHE A 55 -0.55 -16.36 1.44
C PHE A 55 -0.77 -17.83 1.81
N GLY A 56 -0.92 -18.17 3.09
CA GLY A 56 -0.94 -19.56 3.56
C GLY A 56 -2.21 -20.34 3.21
N SER A 57 -3.25 -19.68 2.71
CA SER A 57 -4.46 -20.33 2.19
C SER A 57 -5.14 -19.46 1.14
N TRP A 58 -6.05 -20.05 0.37
CA TRP A 58 -6.83 -19.31 -0.63
C TRP A 58 -7.69 -18.21 -0.01
N THR A 59 -8.28 -18.48 1.17
CA THR A 59 -9.04 -17.49 1.93
C THR A 59 -8.15 -16.38 2.48
N ALA A 60 -6.96 -16.72 2.98
CA ALA A 60 -5.99 -15.73 3.45
C ALA A 60 -5.59 -14.77 2.32
N PHE A 61 -5.33 -15.29 1.13
CA PHE A 61 -4.97 -14.48 -0.01
C PHE A 61 -6.15 -13.64 -0.52
N THR A 62 -7.30 -14.26 -0.81
CA THR A 62 -8.40 -13.59 -1.51
C THR A 62 -9.29 -12.75 -0.59
N SER A 63 -9.69 -13.29 0.56
CA SER A 63 -10.67 -12.65 1.45
C SER A 63 -10.04 -11.74 2.49
N ILE A 64 -8.73 -11.88 2.76
CA ILE A 64 -8.02 -11.07 3.76
C ILE A 64 -7.04 -10.13 3.07
N THR A 65 -6.03 -10.68 2.39
CA THR A 65 -4.95 -9.88 1.79
C THR A 65 -5.48 -8.95 0.71
N LEU A 66 -6.14 -9.48 -0.34
CA LEU A 66 -6.63 -8.65 -1.45
C LEU A 66 -7.68 -7.63 -1.00
N VAL A 67 -8.63 -8.04 -0.15
CA VAL A 67 -9.67 -7.14 0.37
C VAL A 67 -9.08 -5.92 1.08
N ARG A 68 -7.95 -6.08 1.78
CA ARG A 68 -7.26 -4.98 2.46
C ARG A 68 -6.28 -4.24 1.56
N SER A 69 -5.54 -4.95 0.72
CA SER A 69 -4.45 -4.35 -0.07
C SER A 69 -4.97 -3.57 -1.27
N VAL A 70 -6.02 -4.03 -1.95
CA VAL A 70 -6.58 -3.36 -3.13
C VAL A 70 -6.94 -1.89 -2.85
N PRO A 71 -7.75 -1.55 -1.82
CA PRO A 71 -8.07 -0.16 -1.56
C PRO A 71 -6.81 0.67 -1.23
N LEU A 72 -5.87 0.13 -0.45
CA LEU A 72 -4.61 0.82 -0.12
C LEU A 72 -3.74 1.09 -1.36
N ILE A 73 -3.65 0.14 -2.28
CA ILE A 73 -2.93 0.31 -3.56
C ILE A 73 -3.59 1.42 -4.39
N LEU A 74 -4.91 1.43 -4.48
CA LEU A 74 -5.66 2.48 -5.20
C LEU A 74 -5.48 3.85 -4.55
N THR A 75 -5.46 3.93 -3.21
CA THR A 75 -5.16 5.16 -2.47
C THR A 75 -3.74 5.66 -2.79
N GLY A 76 -2.74 4.79 -2.78
CA GLY A 76 -1.37 5.14 -3.16
C GLY A 76 -1.25 5.64 -4.60
N LEU A 77 -1.97 4.99 -5.54
CA LEU A 77 -2.05 5.43 -6.94
C LEU A 77 -2.70 6.82 -7.08
N ALA A 78 -3.76 7.09 -6.32
CA ALA A 78 -4.42 8.41 -6.31
C ALA A 78 -3.48 9.52 -5.79
N VAL A 79 -2.70 9.23 -4.74
CA VAL A 79 -1.68 10.17 -4.21
C VAL A 79 -0.56 10.39 -5.24
N ALA A 80 -0.05 9.33 -5.86
CA ALA A 80 0.98 9.45 -6.89
C ALA A 80 0.51 10.31 -8.07
N PHE A 81 -0.75 10.17 -8.47
CA PHE A 81 -1.36 11.02 -9.50
C PHE A 81 -1.45 12.49 -9.05
N ALA A 82 -1.89 12.77 -7.82
CA ALA A 82 -1.97 14.13 -7.28
C ALA A 82 -0.60 14.81 -7.21
N PHE A 83 0.44 14.10 -6.76
CA PHE A 83 1.81 14.61 -6.75
C PHE A 83 2.33 14.90 -8.15
N ARG A 84 1.96 14.09 -9.16
CA ARG A 84 2.30 14.38 -10.56
C ARG A 84 1.62 15.66 -11.07
N ALA A 85 0.48 16.03 -10.53
CA ALA A 85 -0.22 17.27 -10.82
C ALA A 85 0.27 18.48 -9.98
N GLY A 86 1.29 18.29 -9.13
CA GLY A 86 1.80 19.34 -8.24
C GLY A 86 0.90 19.63 -7.04
N VAL A 87 -0.11 18.79 -6.80
CA VAL A 87 -1.04 18.93 -5.67
C VAL A 87 -0.59 18.05 -4.53
N TRP A 88 -0.43 18.66 -3.35
CA TRP A 88 -0.04 17.96 -2.15
C TRP A 88 -1.27 17.36 -1.46
N ASN A 89 -1.33 16.03 -1.30
CA ASN A 89 -2.40 15.32 -0.60
C ASN A 89 -1.82 14.44 0.52
N ILE A 90 -2.03 14.81 1.79
CA ILE A 90 -1.62 14.01 2.97
C ILE A 90 -2.75 13.08 3.45
N GLY A 91 -4.00 13.43 3.20
CA GLY A 91 -5.17 12.84 3.86
C GLY A 91 -5.85 11.70 3.09
N ALA A 92 -5.18 11.10 2.11
CA ALA A 92 -5.81 10.15 1.19
C ALA A 92 -6.43 8.92 1.87
N GLU A 93 -5.83 8.44 2.96
CA GLU A 93 -6.39 7.36 3.78
C GLU A 93 -7.67 7.80 4.51
N GLY A 94 -7.70 9.03 5.05
CA GLY A 94 -8.90 9.62 5.63
C GLY A 94 -10.02 9.81 4.59
N GLN A 95 -9.67 10.18 3.36
CA GLN A 95 -10.63 10.28 2.24
C GLN A 95 -11.22 8.91 1.88
N LEU A 96 -10.41 7.86 1.87
CA LEU A 96 -10.88 6.49 1.70
C LEU A 96 -11.91 6.11 2.78
N TYR A 97 -11.59 6.36 4.05
CA TYR A 97 -12.50 6.05 5.16
C TYR A 97 -13.77 6.91 5.14
N ALA A 98 -13.66 8.21 4.85
CA ALA A 98 -14.82 9.09 4.72
C ALA A 98 -15.76 8.63 3.59
N GLY A 99 -15.20 8.24 2.44
CA GLY A 99 -15.96 7.67 1.33
C GLY A 99 -16.63 6.33 1.70
N ALA A 100 -15.93 5.46 2.42
CA ALA A 100 -16.48 4.20 2.91
C ALA A 100 -17.66 4.42 3.89
N LEU A 101 -17.52 5.36 4.83
CA LEU A 101 -18.59 5.73 5.76
C LEU A 101 -19.80 6.30 5.03
N ALA A 102 -19.58 7.20 4.06
CA ALA A 102 -20.65 7.75 3.25
C ALA A 102 -21.36 6.67 2.43
N ALA A 103 -20.62 5.73 1.83
CA ALA A 103 -21.19 4.62 1.08
C ALA A 103 -22.05 3.70 1.96
N VAL A 104 -21.57 3.36 3.17
CA VAL A 104 -22.35 2.59 4.15
C VAL A 104 -23.61 3.35 4.55
N TRP A 105 -23.50 4.64 4.88
CA TRP A 105 -24.63 5.46 5.25
C TRP A 105 -25.70 5.48 4.15
N VAL A 106 -25.31 5.78 2.91
CA VAL A 106 -26.24 5.78 1.76
C VAL A 106 -26.83 4.39 1.53
N GLY A 107 -26.03 3.32 1.64
CA GLY A 107 -26.50 1.95 1.47
C GLY A 107 -27.54 1.53 2.51
N LEU A 108 -27.37 1.94 3.77
CA LEU A 108 -28.36 1.69 4.83
C LEU A 108 -29.67 2.46 4.59
N GLN A 109 -29.59 3.69 4.09
CA GLN A 109 -30.78 4.45 3.71
C GLN A 109 -31.47 3.82 2.49
N ALA A 110 -30.71 3.37 1.49
CA ALA A 110 -31.25 2.71 0.30
C ALA A 110 -31.87 1.33 0.59
N ALA A 111 -31.43 0.64 1.66
CA ALA A 111 -32.05 -0.60 2.11
C ALA A 111 -33.50 -0.43 2.60
N THR A 112 -33.96 0.81 2.81
CA THR A 112 -35.36 1.13 3.13
C THR A 112 -36.22 1.41 1.90
N LEU A 113 -35.65 1.40 0.68
CA LEU A 113 -36.39 1.59 -0.56
C LEU A 113 -37.06 0.28 -1.01
N PRO A 114 -38.30 0.34 -1.55
CA PRO A 114 -38.91 -0.82 -2.21
C PRO A 114 -38.03 -1.34 -3.37
N PRO A 115 -38.13 -2.63 -3.72
CA PRO A 115 -37.31 -3.26 -4.77
C PRO A 115 -37.49 -2.65 -6.16
#